data_AF-A0AAD7FCS6-F1
#
_entry.id   AF-A0AAD7FCS6-F1
#
_cell.length_a   1.000
_cell.length_b   1.000
_cell.length_c   1.000
_cell.angle_alpha   90.00
_cell.angle_beta   90.00
_cell.angle_gamma   90.00
#
_symmetry.space_group_name_H-M   'P 1'
#
loop_
_entity.id
_entity.type
_entity.pdbx_description
1 polymer ?
#
loop_
_entity_poly.entity_id
_entity_poly.type
_entity_poly.pdbx_seq_one_letter_code
_entity_poly.pdbx_strand_id
1 'polypeptide(L)'
;MSKRLYTFMFTNSTNFQVHGGNFYSVSGDVNLGIRQQQLSVHGPARGNGLGSHRYAPYDAASRFAVSAPANQHPAPPHSATNMDGPRDSTVHITTPHAVMYNTGDTGIHILHRHAALEALYNSAESFPQPQCHPETRSQLLDRLWRRMLKPQNRVIWLHGPAGAGKSAIMHTLCQQLQDAGIFGGSFFFKRGHASRGNAAALFTTLAYQLALCDPVLKSPILETIERNPSLAGTSISSQLKELVVDPCLIASNPAPRILLVDGLDECDGTVAQQEVLRSICRIFCHHALPVKIIIASRPEPDIREIFEDPSFQGLQMTRMRRSFTDVKRFLRIEFSRIHQEHRHTMAHIPTPWPSEDDLATLVETSSGYFVYAATVIRFVDDKQFRPSEQLQIILNGNSNSGDSPFEALDQLYIQILSQVPTRSRALLLDILSVISTGWMLSTRHIEQLLDLKTGDVRLTLRKLHSVLTVDDSSPVTTSHASFVEFLMIESRSTEFYIGNAERRRRLGRSVLKILTCDERLPREDHVSWFVLAVLILNHVSTIFLGCLALFGSRLLRLWTHVQICSPLSPN
;
A
#
# COMPACT_ATOMS: atom_id res chain seq x y z
N MET A 1 17.85 38.44 15.42
CA MET A 1 17.55 37.09 14.92
C MET A 1 16.58 37.05 13.71
N SER A 2 16.41 38.14 12.93
CA SER A 2 15.53 38.16 11.73
C SER A 2 16.22 38.48 10.40
N LYS A 3 17.56 38.40 10.31
CA LYS A 3 18.30 38.60 9.04
C LYS A 3 19.15 37.40 8.57
N ARG A 4 19.12 36.27 9.28
CA ARG A 4 19.83 35.03 8.88
C ARG A 4 18.90 33.89 8.42
N LEU A 5 17.57 34.03 8.55
CA LEU A 5 16.61 33.11 7.93
C LEU A 5 16.24 33.48 6.48
N TYR A 6 16.56 34.71 6.04
CA TYR A 6 16.22 35.19 4.69
C TYR A 6 17.16 34.69 3.58
N THR A 7 18.33 34.16 3.93
CA THR A 7 19.37 33.75 2.96
C THR A 7 19.45 32.23 2.73
N PHE A 8 18.70 31.43 3.50
CA PHE A 8 18.73 29.96 3.37
C PHE A 8 17.52 29.36 2.63
N MET A 9 16.53 30.19 2.24
CA MET A 9 15.31 29.74 1.55
C MET A 9 15.15 30.24 0.10
N PHE A 10 16.17 30.89 -0.49
CA PHE A 10 16.09 31.43 -1.86
C PHE A 10 17.17 30.91 -2.83
N THR A 11 17.76 29.74 -2.57
CA THR A 11 18.75 29.12 -3.47
C THR A 11 18.27 27.85 -4.20
N ASN A 12 17.02 27.39 -4.03
CA ASN A 12 16.51 26.23 -4.78
C ASN A 12 15.14 26.47 -5.43
N SER A 13 15.02 27.59 -6.11
CA SER A 13 13.95 27.82 -7.09
C SER A 13 14.49 28.71 -8.20
N THR A 14 14.28 28.25 -9.44
CA THR A 14 14.58 28.87 -10.75
C THR A 14 16.02 28.83 -11.26
N ASN A 15 16.31 27.82 -12.10
CA ASN A 15 17.15 27.99 -13.29
C ASN A 15 16.30 27.66 -14.53
N PHE A 16 15.46 28.62 -14.91
CA PHE A 16 14.99 28.74 -16.29
C PHE A 16 15.97 29.68 -16.98
N GLN A 17 16.94 29.13 -17.72
CA GLN A 17 17.74 29.92 -18.64
C GLN A 17 16.99 29.99 -19.97
N VAL A 18 16.43 31.17 -20.23
CA VAL A 18 15.93 31.57 -21.56
C VAL A 18 17.14 31.99 -22.39
N HIS A 19 17.44 31.25 -23.46
CA HIS A 19 18.12 31.81 -24.62
C HIS A 19 17.24 31.59 -25.84
N GLY A 20 16.72 32.70 -26.37
CA GLY A 20 16.07 32.75 -27.68
C GLY A 20 17.11 32.81 -28.80
N GLY A 21 16.74 32.28 -29.96
CA GLY A 21 17.49 32.51 -31.20
C GLY A 21 17.30 31.45 -32.28
N ASN A 22 16.25 31.64 -33.09
CA ASN A 22 16.10 31.29 -34.51
C ASN A 22 15.97 29.83 -34.99
N PHE A 23 14.77 29.59 -35.56
CA PHE A 23 14.41 28.79 -36.74
C PHE A 23 15.53 28.05 -37.48
N TYR A 24 15.33 26.75 -37.74
CA TYR A 24 15.16 26.18 -39.09
C TYR A 24 14.40 24.84 -39.01
N SER A 25 13.41 24.70 -39.89
CA SER A 25 12.74 23.45 -40.24
C SER A 25 13.69 22.56 -41.06
N VAL A 26 13.88 21.30 -40.68
CA VAL A 26 14.33 20.26 -41.60
C VAL A 26 13.53 18.99 -41.34
N SER A 27 12.63 18.74 -42.28
CA SER A 27 12.04 17.44 -42.61
C SER A 27 13.13 16.42 -42.89
N GLY A 28 13.08 15.27 -42.22
CA GLY A 28 13.98 14.15 -42.46
C GLY A 28 13.26 12.83 -42.25
N ASP A 29 12.58 12.37 -43.31
CA ASP A 29 12.14 11.00 -43.47
C ASP A 29 13.34 10.06 -43.39
N VAL A 30 13.28 9.05 -42.50
CA VAL A 30 14.13 7.87 -42.60
C VAL A 30 13.27 6.63 -42.44
N ASN A 31 12.99 6.04 -43.60
CA ASN A 31 12.56 4.67 -43.82
C ASN A 31 13.43 3.67 -43.06
N LEU A 32 12.82 2.78 -42.30
CA LEU A 32 13.39 1.47 -41.98
C LEU A 32 12.38 0.39 -42.34
N GLY A 33 12.55 -0.15 -43.54
CA GLY A 33 11.81 -1.29 -44.06
C GLY A 33 12.16 -2.56 -43.29
N ILE A 34 11.12 -3.27 -42.84
CA ILE A 34 11.24 -4.65 -42.37
C ILE A 34 10.77 -5.56 -43.51
N ARG A 35 11.73 -6.28 -44.09
CA ARG A 35 11.52 -7.37 -45.04
C ARG A 35 10.70 -8.47 -44.39
N GLN A 36 9.59 -8.82 -45.05
CA GLN A 36 8.92 -10.11 -44.92
C GLN A 36 9.84 -11.24 -45.39
N GLN A 37 9.96 -12.30 -44.61
CA GLN A 37 10.24 -13.63 -45.12
C GLN A 37 9.18 -14.59 -44.59
N GLN A 38 8.31 -15.01 -45.51
CA GLN A 38 7.55 -16.25 -45.43
C GLN A 38 8.52 -17.43 -45.49
N LEU A 39 8.24 -18.49 -44.73
CA LEU A 39 8.48 -19.86 -45.17
C LEU A 39 7.50 -20.80 -44.45
N SER A 40 6.81 -21.56 -45.29
CA SER A 40 5.72 -22.48 -45.03
C SER A 40 6.21 -23.91 -44.81
N VAL A 41 5.50 -24.62 -43.93
CA VAL A 41 5.02 -26.02 -44.05
C VAL A 41 6.06 -27.16 -44.20
N HIS A 42 6.11 -28.06 -43.21
CA HIS A 42 5.72 -29.47 -43.36
C HIS A 42 5.72 -30.23 -42.02
N GLY A 43 4.58 -30.86 -41.67
CA GLY A 43 4.53 -32.05 -40.80
C GLY A 43 4.74 -33.32 -41.63
N PRO A 44 4.93 -34.52 -41.01
CA PRO A 44 3.74 -35.27 -40.57
C PRO A 44 3.87 -36.17 -39.31
N ALA A 45 2.72 -36.36 -38.66
CA ALA A 45 2.05 -37.56 -38.11
C ALA A 45 2.78 -38.74 -37.39
N ARG A 46 2.20 -39.04 -36.20
CA ARG A 46 1.74 -40.34 -35.61
C ARG A 46 2.74 -41.38 -35.08
N GLY A 47 2.47 -41.83 -33.83
CA GLY A 47 2.89 -43.11 -33.27
C GLY A 47 2.47 -43.30 -31.80
N ASN A 48 1.71 -44.36 -31.51
CA ASN A 48 0.99 -44.70 -30.26
C ASN A 48 1.84 -45.30 -29.12
N GLY A 49 1.25 -45.35 -27.90
CA GLY A 49 1.50 -46.40 -26.88
C GLY A 49 1.48 -45.85 -25.44
N LEU A 50 0.37 -45.89 -24.70
CA LEU A 50 -0.17 -46.97 -23.83
C LEU A 50 0.57 -47.20 -22.49
N GLY A 51 -0.21 -47.16 -21.39
CA GLY A 51 0.13 -47.69 -20.06
C GLY A 51 -0.20 -46.71 -18.90
N SER A 52 -1.45 -46.52 -18.45
CA SER A 52 -2.29 -47.32 -17.52
C SER A 52 -1.72 -47.56 -16.10
N HIS A 53 -2.41 -46.99 -15.09
CA HIS A 53 -2.79 -47.51 -13.75
C HIS A 53 -2.73 -46.40 -12.67
N ARG A 54 -3.88 -45.79 -12.30
CA ARG A 54 -4.76 -46.11 -11.15
C ARG A 54 -4.06 -46.15 -9.79
N TYR A 55 -4.40 -45.20 -8.90
CA TYR A 55 -4.79 -45.47 -7.51
C TYR A 55 -5.81 -44.42 -7.03
N ALA A 56 -6.77 -44.91 -6.24
CA ALA A 56 -7.97 -44.24 -5.73
C ALA A 56 -7.71 -43.59 -4.33
N PRO A 57 -8.67 -42.86 -3.75
CA PRO A 57 -8.47 -41.92 -2.64
C PRO A 57 -8.70 -42.54 -1.26
N TYR A 58 -8.26 -41.85 -0.19
CA TYR A 58 -8.64 -42.16 1.19
C TYR A 58 -9.09 -40.89 1.93
N ASP A 59 -10.33 -40.94 2.40
CA ASP A 59 -10.90 -40.18 3.51
C ASP A 59 -10.34 -40.68 4.85
N ALA A 60 -10.15 -39.77 5.82
CA ALA A 60 -10.40 -40.06 7.23
C ALA A 60 -10.45 -38.77 8.07
N ALA A 61 -11.61 -38.51 8.66
CA ALA A 61 -11.78 -37.63 9.81
C ALA A 61 -11.30 -38.33 11.10
N SER A 62 -10.71 -37.58 12.04
CA SER A 62 -10.87 -37.88 13.47
C SER A 62 -10.62 -36.65 14.35
N ARG A 63 -11.55 -36.45 15.27
CA ARG A 63 -11.55 -35.51 16.40
C ARG A 63 -10.56 -36.00 17.47
N PHE A 64 -9.91 -35.11 18.20
CA PHE A 64 -9.70 -35.25 19.65
C PHE A 64 -9.41 -33.89 20.29
N ALA A 65 -10.16 -33.60 21.36
CA ALA A 65 -9.98 -32.47 22.27
C ALA A 65 -9.12 -32.94 23.46
N VAL A 66 -8.21 -32.09 23.96
CA VAL A 66 -7.70 -32.18 25.34
C VAL A 66 -7.40 -30.77 25.88
N SER A 67 -7.76 -30.61 27.14
CA SER A 67 -7.82 -29.49 28.09
C SER A 67 -6.51 -28.80 28.49
N ALA A 68 -6.65 -27.55 28.92
CA ALA A 68 -5.71 -26.77 29.73
C ALA A 68 -5.51 -27.33 31.16
N PRO A 69 -4.49 -26.85 31.88
CA PRO A 69 -4.77 -26.38 33.24
C PRO A 69 -4.12 -25.03 33.59
N ALA A 70 -4.80 -24.33 34.49
CA ALA A 70 -4.38 -23.13 35.20
C ALA A 70 -3.36 -23.45 36.30
N ASN A 71 -2.55 -22.46 36.69
CA ASN A 71 -2.02 -22.38 38.04
C ASN A 71 -1.79 -20.92 38.48
N GLN A 72 -2.22 -20.63 39.70
CA GLN A 72 -2.26 -19.34 40.37
C GLN A 72 -1.15 -19.22 41.43
N HIS A 73 -0.61 -17.99 41.56
CA HIS A 73 -0.07 -17.32 42.77
C HIS A 73 1.21 -17.85 43.48
N PRO A 74 1.90 -17.06 44.35
CA PRO A 74 1.70 -15.64 44.78
C PRO A 74 2.99 -14.73 44.80
N ALA A 75 2.82 -13.42 45.02
CA ALA A 75 3.82 -12.44 45.53
C ALA A 75 3.98 -12.60 47.07
N PRO A 76 4.93 -11.99 47.85
CA PRO A 76 5.30 -10.53 47.92
C PRO A 76 6.80 -10.35 48.41
N PRO A 77 7.27 -9.28 49.14
CA PRO A 77 6.72 -7.95 49.48
C PRO A 77 7.68 -6.74 49.30
N HIS A 78 7.11 -5.57 49.61
CA HIS A 78 7.62 -4.20 49.67
C HIS A 78 8.82 -3.95 50.61
N SER A 79 9.61 -2.91 50.30
CA SER A 79 10.18 -2.00 51.31
C SER A 79 10.48 -0.62 50.73
N ALA A 80 9.86 0.40 51.33
CA ALA A 80 10.11 1.82 51.09
C ALA A 80 11.16 2.35 52.09
N THR A 81 11.99 3.32 51.68
CA THR A 81 12.58 4.32 52.58
C THR A 81 12.88 5.62 51.83
N ASN A 82 12.33 6.71 52.34
CA ASN A 82 12.66 8.11 52.06
C ASN A 82 14.01 8.51 52.69
N MET A 83 14.70 9.52 52.13
CA MET A 83 15.17 10.74 52.85
C MET A 83 15.92 11.74 51.95
N ASP A 84 15.40 12.98 51.93
CA ASP A 84 15.96 14.34 51.89
C ASP A 84 17.23 14.76 51.10
N GLY A 85 17.14 15.95 50.47
CA GLY A 85 18.11 16.58 49.54
C GLY A 85 19.25 17.36 50.21
N PRO A 86 19.71 18.55 49.73
CA PRO A 86 19.59 19.21 48.42
C PRO A 86 20.97 19.59 47.82
N ARG A 87 21.04 20.02 46.54
CA ARG A 87 22.00 21.05 46.07
C ARG A 87 21.73 21.49 44.62
N ASP A 88 21.60 22.80 44.48
CA ASP A 88 21.58 23.59 43.25
C ASP A 88 22.73 23.24 42.30
N SER A 89 22.42 23.09 41.01
CA SER A 89 23.20 23.71 39.93
C SER A 89 22.39 23.72 38.64
N THR A 90 21.90 24.91 38.27
CA THR A 90 21.39 25.23 36.94
C THR A 90 22.46 25.02 35.87
N VAL A 91 22.24 24.07 34.95
CA VAL A 91 22.88 24.05 33.64
C VAL A 91 21.80 23.95 32.58
N HIS A 92 21.65 25.03 31.80
CA HIS A 92 20.83 25.05 30.60
C HIS A 92 21.46 24.12 29.55
N ILE A 93 20.85 22.95 29.33
CA ILE A 93 21.11 22.10 28.16
C ILE A 93 19.81 22.02 27.38
N THR A 94 19.86 22.51 26.14
CA THR A 94 18.80 22.34 25.14
C THR A 94 18.78 20.86 24.75
N THR A 95 17.79 20.11 25.24
CA THR A 95 17.58 18.71 24.84
C THR A 95 16.84 18.64 23.51
N PRO A 96 17.36 17.94 22.48
CA PRO A 96 16.51 17.31 21.48
C PRO A 96 15.67 16.24 22.18
N HIS A 97 14.43 16.00 21.75
CA HIS A 97 13.52 15.01 22.31
C HIS A 97 14.21 13.64 22.55
N ALA A 98 14.65 13.39 23.78
CA ALA A 98 15.11 12.09 24.20
C ALA A 98 13.88 11.24 24.47
N VAL A 99 13.61 10.28 23.59
CA VAL A 99 12.72 9.17 23.91
C VAL A 99 13.39 8.43 25.08
N MET A 100 12.79 8.51 26.27
CA MET A 100 13.26 7.75 27.43
C MET A 100 13.03 6.27 27.14
N TYR A 101 14.10 5.53 26.85
CA TYR A 101 14.06 4.07 26.84
C TYR A 101 13.98 3.60 28.31
N ASN A 102 12.91 2.90 28.68
CA ASN A 102 12.85 2.27 29.99
C ASN A 102 14.02 1.27 30.10
N THR A 103 14.67 1.26 31.26
CA THR A 103 15.86 0.45 31.58
C THR A 103 15.62 -1.07 31.61
N GLY A 104 14.52 -1.56 31.01
CA GLY A 104 14.14 -2.96 30.87
C GLY A 104 13.60 -3.38 29.49
N ASP A 105 13.61 -2.49 28.49
CA ASP A 105 13.20 -2.86 27.13
C ASP A 105 14.29 -3.72 26.47
N THR A 106 14.03 -5.03 26.28
CA THR A 106 14.91 -5.88 25.46
C THR A 106 14.84 -5.46 23.99
N GLY A 107 15.83 -5.82 23.17
CA GLY A 107 15.94 -5.39 21.77
C GLY A 107 14.72 -5.72 20.93
N ILE A 108 14.04 -6.85 21.22
CA ILE A 108 12.82 -7.22 20.53
C ILE A 108 11.66 -6.25 20.81
N HIS A 109 11.57 -5.68 22.02
CA HIS A 109 10.57 -4.67 22.36
C HIS A 109 10.87 -3.34 21.65
N ILE A 110 12.15 -2.98 21.53
CA ILE A 110 12.58 -1.78 20.81
C ILE A 110 12.22 -1.91 19.32
N LEU A 111 12.51 -3.05 18.70
CA LEU A 111 12.14 -3.31 17.30
C LEU A 111 10.63 -3.33 17.11
N HIS A 112 9.88 -4.02 17.98
CA HIS A 112 8.42 -4.08 17.90
C HIS A 112 7.79 -2.68 17.95
N ARG A 113 8.29 -1.79 18.83
CA ARG A 113 7.79 -0.41 18.96
C ARG A 113 7.98 0.43 17.70
N HIS A 114 9.03 0.15 16.92
CA HIS A 114 9.36 0.89 15.70
C HIS A 114 9.04 0.11 14.42
N ALA A 115 8.39 -1.05 14.54
CA ALA A 115 7.92 -1.83 13.41
C ALA A 115 6.52 -1.35 12.98
N ALA A 116 6.30 -1.25 11.68
CA ALA A 116 4.98 -1.01 11.11
C ALA A 116 4.24 -2.36 11.03
N LEU A 117 3.53 -2.72 12.10
CA LEU A 117 2.86 -4.02 12.18
C LEU A 117 1.74 -4.18 11.13
N GLU A 118 1.20 -3.06 10.66
CA GLU A 118 0.18 -3.04 9.61
C GLU A 118 0.75 -3.36 8.23
N ALA A 119 2.08 -3.28 8.06
CA ALA A 119 2.79 -3.57 6.82
C ALA A 119 3.11 -5.07 6.63
N LEU A 120 2.91 -5.91 7.63
CA LEU A 120 3.15 -7.35 7.49
C LEU A 120 2.12 -7.98 6.55
N TYR A 121 2.55 -9.02 5.83
CA TYR A 121 1.66 -9.73 4.90
C TYR A 121 0.42 -10.33 5.61
N ASN A 122 0.55 -10.71 6.88
CA ASN A 122 -0.50 -11.30 7.70
C ASN A 122 -1.22 -10.30 8.62
N SER A 123 -1.06 -8.99 8.39
CA SER A 123 -1.81 -7.95 9.10
C SER A 123 -3.33 -8.14 8.92
N ALA A 124 -4.08 -7.94 10.00
CA ALA A 124 -5.54 -7.97 9.98
C ALA A 124 -6.14 -6.92 9.03
N GLU A 125 -5.46 -5.78 8.85
CA GLU A 125 -5.91 -4.72 7.93
C GLU A 125 -5.86 -5.11 6.46
N SER A 126 -5.07 -6.13 6.13
CA SER A 126 -4.96 -6.65 4.77
C SER A 126 -5.97 -7.77 4.50
N PHE A 127 -6.91 -8.05 5.42
CA PHE A 127 -7.90 -9.12 5.26
C PHE A 127 -9.12 -8.69 4.42
N PRO A 128 -9.62 -9.54 3.50
CA PRO A 128 -8.99 -10.77 3.02
C PRO A 128 -7.74 -10.45 2.17
N GLN A 129 -6.66 -11.21 2.39
CA GLN A 129 -5.40 -10.97 1.69
C GLN A 129 -5.57 -11.22 0.20
N PRO A 130 -5.09 -10.32 -0.68
CA PRO A 130 -5.10 -10.60 -2.10
C PRO A 130 -4.15 -11.78 -2.33
N GLN A 131 -4.67 -12.93 -2.71
CA GLN A 131 -3.88 -14.10 -3.08
C GLN A 131 -4.12 -14.45 -4.54
N CYS A 132 -3.17 -15.13 -5.17
CA CYS A 132 -3.43 -15.72 -6.48
C CYS A 132 -4.48 -16.81 -6.31
N HIS A 133 -5.52 -16.75 -7.13
CA HIS A 133 -6.52 -17.80 -7.18
C HIS A 133 -5.81 -19.13 -7.54
N PRO A 134 -6.18 -20.27 -6.94
CA PRO A 134 -5.64 -21.58 -7.29
C PRO A 134 -5.48 -21.77 -8.80
N GLU A 135 -4.34 -22.33 -9.20
CA GLU A 135 -3.95 -22.61 -10.59
C GLU A 135 -3.82 -21.39 -11.53
N THR A 136 -3.88 -20.16 -11.01
CA THR A 136 -3.53 -18.97 -11.79
C THR A 136 -2.09 -18.57 -11.54
N ARG A 137 -1.44 -17.98 -12.53
CA ARG A 137 -0.07 -17.43 -12.42
C ARG A 137 1.01 -18.44 -12.01
N SER A 138 0.74 -19.74 -12.02
CA SER A 138 1.66 -20.80 -11.56
C SER A 138 3.01 -20.72 -12.28
N GLN A 139 3.01 -20.55 -13.61
CA GLN A 139 4.26 -20.42 -14.39
C GLN A 139 5.12 -19.21 -13.96
N LEU A 140 4.49 -18.12 -13.52
CA LEU A 140 5.22 -16.95 -13.01
C LEU A 140 5.79 -17.24 -11.62
N LEU A 141 4.99 -17.82 -10.73
CA LEU A 141 5.42 -18.23 -9.38
C LEU A 141 6.61 -19.21 -9.47
N ASP A 142 6.53 -20.24 -10.32
CA ASP A 142 7.60 -21.21 -10.54
C ASP A 142 8.89 -20.58 -11.06
N ARG A 143 8.76 -19.56 -11.91
CA ARG A 143 9.91 -18.80 -12.43
C ARG A 143 10.53 -17.92 -11.35
N LEU A 144 9.72 -17.26 -10.51
CA LEU A 144 10.21 -16.50 -9.36
C LEU A 144 10.91 -17.43 -8.37
N TRP A 145 10.33 -18.59 -8.08
CA TRP A 145 10.91 -19.64 -7.25
C TRP A 145 12.29 -20.07 -7.74
N ARG A 146 12.40 -20.48 -9.01
CA ARG A 146 13.70 -20.84 -9.61
C ARG A 146 14.71 -19.69 -9.59
N ARG A 147 14.26 -18.44 -9.69
CA ARG A 147 15.15 -17.27 -9.60
C ARG A 147 15.63 -17.05 -8.17
N MET A 148 14.80 -17.27 -7.16
CA MET A 148 15.21 -17.18 -5.74
C MET A 148 16.29 -18.21 -5.38
N LEU A 149 16.26 -19.40 -5.98
CA LEU A 149 17.23 -20.46 -5.70
C LEU A 149 18.63 -20.18 -6.28
N LYS A 150 18.75 -19.30 -7.28
CA LYS A 150 20.03 -18.99 -7.93
C LYS A 150 20.91 -18.08 -7.04
N PRO A 151 22.13 -18.49 -6.64
CA PRO A 151 22.98 -17.70 -5.72
C PRO A 151 23.31 -16.29 -6.22
N GLN A 152 23.46 -16.12 -7.54
CA GLN A 152 23.76 -14.84 -8.17
C GLN A 152 22.60 -13.84 -8.15
N ASN A 153 21.37 -14.33 -7.94
CA ASN A 153 20.18 -13.48 -7.88
C ASN A 153 19.99 -13.01 -6.44
N ARG A 154 20.37 -11.76 -6.16
CA ARG A 154 20.35 -11.19 -4.81
C ARG A 154 19.15 -10.28 -4.59
N VAL A 155 18.78 -9.53 -5.63
CA VAL A 155 17.58 -8.69 -5.66
C VAL A 155 16.75 -9.05 -6.89
N ILE A 156 15.48 -9.36 -6.70
CA ILE A 156 14.55 -9.67 -7.78
C ILE A 156 13.48 -8.59 -7.82
N TRP A 157 13.34 -7.93 -8.97
CA TRP A 157 12.29 -6.95 -9.20
C TRP A 157 11.13 -7.56 -9.98
N LEU A 158 9.95 -7.66 -9.36
CA LEU A 158 8.70 -8.00 -10.03
C LEU A 158 7.96 -6.72 -10.43
N HIS A 159 8.02 -6.36 -11.72
CA HIS A 159 7.46 -5.10 -12.18
C HIS A 159 6.28 -5.29 -13.12
N GLY A 160 5.31 -4.37 -13.03
CA GLY A 160 4.11 -4.42 -13.85
C GLY A 160 3.18 -3.24 -13.62
N PRO A 161 2.24 -2.99 -14.54
CA PRO A 161 1.26 -1.91 -14.38
C PRO A 161 0.35 -2.15 -13.17
N ALA A 162 -0.41 -1.12 -12.82
CA ALA A 162 -1.52 -1.22 -11.87
C ALA A 162 -2.48 -2.34 -12.32
N GLY A 163 -3.03 -3.11 -11.38
CA GLY A 163 -4.05 -4.11 -11.69
C GLY A 163 -3.56 -5.41 -12.32
N ALA A 164 -2.23 -5.57 -12.48
CA ALA A 164 -1.63 -6.80 -12.96
C ALA A 164 -1.68 -7.96 -11.95
N GLY A 165 -1.89 -7.65 -10.65
CA GLY A 165 -1.91 -8.63 -9.55
C GLY A 165 -0.56 -8.83 -8.85
N LYS A 166 0.28 -7.80 -8.75
CA LYS A 166 1.60 -7.88 -8.10
C LYS A 166 1.49 -8.24 -6.61
N SER A 167 0.67 -7.51 -5.86
CA SER A 167 0.44 -7.77 -4.43
C SER A 167 -0.10 -9.19 -4.20
N ALA A 168 -0.98 -9.68 -5.08
CA ALA A 168 -1.48 -11.06 -5.02
C ALA A 168 -0.37 -12.11 -5.16
N ILE A 169 0.59 -11.88 -6.06
CA ILE A 169 1.79 -12.72 -6.20
C ILE A 169 2.65 -12.63 -4.94
N MET A 170 2.86 -11.43 -4.40
CA MET A 170 3.70 -11.22 -3.21
C MET A 170 3.14 -11.91 -1.97
N HIS A 171 1.82 -11.83 -1.71
CA HIS A 171 1.17 -12.57 -0.62
C HIS A 171 1.28 -14.09 -0.82
N THR A 172 1.03 -14.58 -2.04
CA THR A 172 1.15 -16.01 -2.36
C THR A 172 2.58 -16.51 -2.11
N LEU A 173 3.59 -15.72 -2.50
CA LEU A 173 4.99 -16.02 -2.21
C LEU A 173 5.29 -16.01 -0.72
N CYS A 174 4.77 -15.05 0.05
CA CYS A 174 4.96 -15.03 1.52
C CYS A 174 4.51 -16.36 2.14
N GLN A 175 3.32 -16.85 1.77
CA GLN A 175 2.80 -18.13 2.26
C GLN A 175 3.67 -19.31 1.83
N GLN A 176 4.01 -19.42 0.53
CA GLN A 176 4.87 -20.51 0.02
C GLN A 176 6.26 -20.52 0.68
N LEU A 177 6.83 -19.35 0.94
CA LEU A 177 8.13 -19.21 1.59
C LEU A 177 8.07 -19.56 3.08
N GLN A 178 6.96 -19.26 3.74
CA GLN A 178 6.75 -19.64 5.13
C GLN A 178 6.60 -21.15 5.27
N ASP A 179 5.80 -21.78 4.40
CA ASP A 179 5.63 -23.23 4.35
C ASP A 179 6.97 -23.95 4.07
N ALA A 180 7.83 -23.34 3.25
CA ALA A 180 9.17 -23.85 2.96
C ALA A 180 10.23 -23.50 4.03
N GLY A 181 9.88 -22.74 5.07
CA GLY A 181 10.78 -22.37 6.16
C GLY A 181 11.90 -21.39 5.78
N ILE A 182 11.81 -20.71 4.64
CA ILE A 182 12.82 -19.75 4.12
C ILE A 182 12.31 -18.31 4.06
N PHE A 183 11.10 -18.05 4.55
CA PHE A 183 10.60 -16.68 4.75
C PHE A 183 11.47 -15.92 5.77
N GLY A 184 11.82 -14.68 5.44
CA GLY A 184 12.58 -13.79 6.33
C GLY A 184 11.81 -12.57 6.82
N GLY A 185 10.76 -12.16 6.10
CA GLY A 185 9.98 -10.98 6.45
C GLY A 185 9.34 -10.32 5.23
N SER A 186 8.36 -9.46 5.50
CA SER A 186 7.63 -8.74 4.45
C SER A 186 7.30 -7.31 4.86
N PHE A 187 7.18 -6.43 3.86
CA PHE A 187 6.67 -5.07 4.03
C PHE A 187 5.81 -4.68 2.84
N PHE A 188 4.53 -4.38 3.10
CA PHE A 188 3.55 -3.99 2.09
C PHE A 188 3.24 -2.50 2.22
N PHE A 189 3.88 -1.71 1.35
CA PHE A 189 3.62 -0.28 1.27
C PHE A 189 2.16 0.00 0.92
N LYS A 190 1.65 1.12 1.43
CA LYS A 190 0.31 1.63 1.10
C LYS A 190 0.32 3.14 1.17
N ARG A 191 0.09 3.78 0.03
CA ARG A 191 0.15 5.24 -0.10
C ARG A 191 -0.83 5.92 0.86
N GLY A 192 -0.38 6.97 1.54
CA GLY A 192 -1.21 7.75 2.48
C GLY A 192 -1.47 7.07 3.83
N HIS A 193 -0.96 5.85 4.05
CA HIS A 193 -1.01 5.20 5.36
C HIS A 193 0.14 5.69 6.25
N ALA A 194 -0.13 6.06 7.51
CA ALA A 194 0.89 6.66 8.38
C ALA A 194 2.13 5.76 8.58
N SER A 195 1.93 4.46 8.81
CA SER A 195 3.02 3.49 9.02
C SER A 195 3.50 2.79 7.75
N ARG A 196 2.63 2.63 6.74
CA ARG A 196 2.92 1.84 5.52
C ARG A 196 3.29 2.70 4.32
N GLY A 197 3.01 4.00 4.34
CA GLY A 197 3.41 4.93 3.29
C GLY A 197 4.86 5.37 3.44
N ASN A 198 5.42 5.35 4.65
CA ASN A 198 6.76 5.85 4.92
C ASN A 198 7.80 4.71 4.98
N ALA A 199 8.93 4.88 4.30
CA ALA A 199 10.06 3.94 4.32
C ALA A 199 10.84 3.93 5.65
N ALA A 200 10.62 4.88 6.56
CA ALA A 200 11.38 5.00 7.82
C ALA A 200 11.30 3.75 8.71
N ALA A 201 10.19 2.99 8.64
CA ALA A 201 10.00 1.76 9.41
C ALA A 201 10.32 0.48 8.61
N LEU A 202 10.77 0.59 7.34
CA LEU A 202 10.96 -0.57 6.46
C LEU A 202 11.94 -1.58 7.07
N PHE A 203 13.16 -1.13 7.40
CA PHE A 203 14.21 -2.04 7.84
C PHE A 203 14.12 -2.41 9.31
N THR A 204 13.53 -1.58 10.17
CA THR A 204 13.16 -1.99 11.54
C THR A 204 12.12 -3.12 11.51
N THR A 205 11.11 -3.02 10.64
CA THR A 205 10.05 -4.04 10.48
C THR A 205 10.58 -5.35 9.90
N LEU A 206 11.48 -5.27 8.92
CA LEU A 206 12.12 -6.46 8.36
C LEU A 206 13.09 -7.11 9.35
N ALA A 207 13.86 -6.33 10.10
CA ALA A 207 14.75 -6.85 11.14
C ALA A 207 13.98 -7.50 12.30
N TYR A 208 12.84 -6.91 12.70
CA TYR A 208 11.92 -7.51 13.66
C TYR A 208 11.47 -8.91 13.20
N GLN A 209 10.99 -9.04 11.96
CA GLN A 209 10.57 -10.34 11.41
C GLN A 209 11.72 -11.34 11.29
N LEU A 210 12.90 -10.89 10.85
CA LEU A 210 14.11 -11.72 10.76
C LEU A 210 14.50 -12.30 12.12
N ALA A 211 14.49 -11.46 13.17
CA ALA A 211 14.80 -11.89 14.53
C ALA A 211 13.78 -12.89 15.10
N LEU A 212 12.53 -12.88 14.60
CA LEU A 212 11.52 -13.86 14.98
C LEU A 212 11.68 -15.19 14.24
N CYS A 213 12.04 -15.17 12.96
CA CYS A 213 12.07 -16.38 12.13
C CYS A 213 13.43 -17.09 12.11
N ASP A 214 14.53 -16.40 12.41
CA ASP A 214 15.88 -16.96 12.38
C ASP A 214 16.59 -16.83 13.73
N PRO A 215 16.72 -17.93 14.50
CA PRO A 215 17.39 -17.90 15.80
C PRO A 215 18.86 -17.48 15.74
N VAL A 216 19.55 -17.72 14.62
CA VAL A 216 20.97 -17.38 14.45
C VAL A 216 21.13 -15.88 14.21
N LEU A 217 20.22 -15.27 13.45
CA LEU A 217 20.21 -13.82 13.24
C LEU A 217 19.63 -13.05 14.43
N LYS A 218 18.80 -13.68 15.26
CA LYS A 218 18.12 -13.05 16.40
C LYS A 218 19.10 -12.33 17.31
N SER A 219 20.07 -13.02 17.91
CA SER A 219 20.96 -12.40 18.91
C SER A 219 21.76 -11.22 18.33
N PRO A 220 22.44 -11.37 17.17
CA PRO A 220 23.12 -10.23 16.52
C PRO A 220 22.23 -9.00 16.28
N ILE A 221 21.00 -9.21 15.81
CA ILE A 221 20.05 -8.12 15.57
C ILE A 221 19.65 -7.44 16.89
N LEU A 222 19.30 -8.23 17.91
CA LEU A 222 18.84 -7.71 19.19
C LEU A 222 19.95 -6.96 19.94
N GLU A 223 21.16 -7.50 19.95
CA GLU A 223 22.33 -6.83 20.57
C GLU A 223 22.63 -5.49 19.90
N THR A 224 22.47 -5.40 18.58
CA THR A 224 22.73 -4.18 17.82
C THR A 224 21.76 -3.06 18.21
N ILE A 225 20.46 -3.36 18.28
CA ILE A 225 19.44 -2.37 18.65
C ILE A 225 19.44 -2.06 20.17
N GLU A 226 19.84 -3.01 21.03
CA GLU A 226 20.01 -2.77 22.47
C GLU A 226 21.17 -1.82 22.74
N ARG A 227 22.28 -1.99 22.00
CA ARG A 227 23.45 -1.12 22.10
C ARG A 227 23.18 0.29 21.55
N ASN A 228 22.38 0.39 20.49
CA ASN A 228 22.02 1.67 19.90
C ASN A 228 20.50 1.76 19.61
N PRO A 229 19.66 2.05 20.62
CA PRO A 229 18.21 2.15 20.43
C PRO A 229 17.80 3.25 19.43
N SER A 230 18.61 4.31 19.31
CA SER A 230 18.37 5.41 18.37
C SER A 230 18.44 5.00 16.90
N LEU A 231 19.03 3.83 16.60
CA LEU A 231 19.16 3.28 15.25
C LEU A 231 17.81 3.18 14.53
N ALA A 232 16.72 2.92 15.26
CA ALA A 232 15.37 2.86 14.71
C ALA A 232 14.88 4.18 14.09
N GLY A 233 15.47 5.32 14.46
CA GLY A 233 15.16 6.65 13.90
C GLY A 233 16.20 7.17 12.91
N THR A 234 17.19 6.36 12.53
CA THR A 234 18.27 6.77 11.61
C THR A 234 17.89 6.61 10.14
N SER A 235 18.83 6.97 9.24
CA SER A 235 18.66 6.83 7.79
C SER A 235 18.35 5.39 7.37
N ILE A 236 17.66 5.26 6.23
CA ILE A 236 17.29 3.97 5.63
C ILE A 236 18.55 3.12 5.37
N SER A 237 19.64 3.77 4.93
CA SER A 237 20.92 3.10 4.70
C SER A 237 21.56 2.58 5.99
N SER A 238 21.50 3.34 7.09
CA SER A 238 22.03 2.92 8.39
C SER A 238 21.24 1.74 8.95
N GLN A 239 19.90 1.83 8.92
CA GLN A 239 19.03 0.74 9.38
C GLN A 239 19.28 -0.55 8.58
N LEU A 240 19.32 -0.48 7.24
CA LEU A 240 19.59 -1.66 6.42
C LEU A 240 20.95 -2.28 6.75
N LYS A 241 21.99 -1.46 6.86
CA LYS A 241 23.33 -1.94 7.16
C LYS A 241 23.40 -2.60 8.54
N GLU A 242 23.03 -1.87 9.58
CA GLU A 242 23.26 -2.30 10.96
C GLU A 242 22.22 -3.33 11.44
N LEU A 243 20.97 -3.30 10.96
CA LEU A 243 19.93 -4.24 11.42
C LEU A 243 19.75 -5.47 10.53
N VAL A 244 20.26 -5.48 9.30
CA VAL A 244 20.08 -6.61 8.37
C VAL A 244 21.43 -7.16 7.92
N VAL A 245 22.34 -6.31 7.45
CA VAL A 245 23.57 -6.75 6.78
C VAL A 245 24.64 -7.18 7.77
N ASP A 246 25.01 -6.31 8.71
CA ASP A 246 26.04 -6.59 9.69
C ASP A 246 25.70 -7.85 10.51
N PRO A 247 24.44 -8.05 10.99
CA PRO A 247 24.01 -9.30 11.62
C PRO A 247 24.24 -10.54 10.76
N CYS A 248 23.99 -10.46 9.45
CA CYS A 248 24.20 -11.57 8.52
C CYS A 248 25.68 -11.88 8.26
N LEU A 249 26.56 -10.89 8.41
CA LEU A 249 28.00 -11.06 8.22
C LEU A 249 28.69 -11.66 9.45
N ILE A 250 28.19 -11.37 10.65
CA ILE A 250 28.77 -11.88 11.91
C ILE A 250 28.14 -13.20 12.37
N ALA A 251 26.91 -13.49 11.94
CA ALA A 251 26.23 -14.73 12.23
C ALA A 251 26.99 -15.95 11.68
N SER A 252 27.13 -16.99 12.51
CA SER A 252 27.73 -18.26 12.09
C SER A 252 26.71 -19.10 11.32
N ASN A 253 26.88 -19.18 10.00
CA ASN A 253 26.08 -20.02 9.09
C ASN A 253 24.54 -19.79 9.19
N PRO A 254 24.05 -18.55 9.03
CA PRO A 254 22.62 -18.26 9.00
C PRO A 254 21.91 -18.97 7.84
N ALA A 255 20.66 -19.38 8.06
CA ALA A 255 19.87 -20.04 7.02
C ALA A 255 19.52 -19.05 5.89
N PRO A 256 19.33 -19.52 4.64
CA PRO A 256 18.86 -18.66 3.57
C PRO A 256 17.47 -18.09 3.85
N ARG A 257 17.31 -16.76 3.71
CA ARG A 257 16.05 -16.05 3.98
C ARG A 257 15.64 -15.16 2.80
N ILE A 258 14.34 -15.04 2.57
CA ILE A 258 13.77 -14.16 1.54
C ILE A 258 12.96 -13.05 2.21
N LEU A 259 13.31 -11.79 1.90
CA LEU A 259 12.55 -10.59 2.27
C LEU A 259 11.68 -10.14 1.09
N LEU A 260 10.46 -9.70 1.37
CA LEU A 260 9.51 -9.24 0.36
C LEU A 260 9.12 -7.79 0.62
N VAL A 261 9.19 -6.95 -0.41
CA VAL A 261 8.77 -5.55 -0.36
C VAL A 261 7.77 -5.32 -1.49
N ASP A 262 6.49 -5.14 -1.16
CA ASP A 262 5.43 -4.89 -2.13
C ASP A 262 5.05 -3.41 -2.16
N GLY A 263 4.72 -2.90 -3.34
CA GLY A 263 4.19 -1.56 -3.52
C GLY A 263 5.21 -0.45 -3.33
N LEU A 264 6.49 -0.63 -3.69
CA LEU A 264 7.48 0.46 -3.49
C LEU A 264 7.07 1.79 -4.15
N ASP A 265 6.34 1.75 -5.28
CA ASP A 265 5.74 2.93 -5.91
C ASP A 265 4.66 3.63 -5.05
N GLU A 266 4.18 2.97 -4.01
CA GLU A 266 3.25 3.50 -3.03
C GLU A 266 3.95 4.11 -1.80
N CYS A 267 5.28 4.05 -1.72
CA CYS A 267 6.05 4.78 -0.72
C CYS A 267 5.96 6.29 -0.96
N ASP A 268 5.79 7.06 0.11
CA ASP A 268 5.65 8.50 0.09
C ASP A 268 6.98 9.16 -0.26
N GLY A 269 7.00 9.88 -1.38
CA GLY A 269 8.14 10.67 -1.83
C GLY A 269 9.16 9.89 -2.68
N THR A 270 9.42 10.41 -3.88
CA THR A 270 10.38 9.84 -4.84
C THR A 270 11.80 9.73 -4.26
N VAL A 271 12.22 10.69 -3.43
CA VAL A 271 13.55 10.66 -2.79
C VAL A 271 13.71 9.44 -1.88
N ALA A 272 12.70 9.13 -1.06
CA ALA A 272 12.73 7.98 -0.17
C ALA A 272 12.72 6.66 -0.96
N GLN A 273 11.91 6.56 -2.02
CA GLN A 273 11.90 5.40 -2.93
C GLN A 273 13.29 5.14 -3.53
N GLN A 274 13.93 6.19 -4.05
CA GLN A 274 15.28 6.08 -4.61
C GLN A 274 16.31 5.73 -3.54
N GLU A 275 16.21 6.28 -2.32
CA GLU A 275 17.10 5.94 -1.20
C GLU A 275 16.99 4.45 -0.84
N VAL A 276 15.77 3.93 -0.67
CA VAL A 276 15.52 2.49 -0.41
C VAL A 276 16.21 1.63 -1.46
N LEU A 277 15.97 1.92 -2.75
CA LEU A 277 16.55 1.11 -3.84
C LEU A 277 18.07 1.21 -3.90
N ARG A 278 18.63 2.43 -3.84
CA ARG A 278 20.09 2.61 -3.89
C ARG A 278 20.77 1.93 -2.71
N SER A 279 20.20 2.00 -1.51
CA SER A 279 20.73 1.32 -0.33
C SER A 279 20.70 -0.20 -0.49
N ILE A 280 19.57 -0.76 -0.96
CA ILE A 280 19.45 -2.21 -1.24
C ILE A 280 20.45 -2.63 -2.32
N CYS A 281 20.43 -1.98 -3.49
CA CYS A 281 21.27 -2.36 -4.61
C CYS A 281 22.75 -2.28 -4.24
N ARG A 282 23.23 -1.17 -3.66
CA ARG A 282 24.65 -1.03 -3.28
C ARG A 282 25.12 -2.14 -2.36
N ILE A 283 24.38 -2.40 -1.29
CA ILE A 283 24.76 -3.41 -0.30
C ILE A 283 24.73 -4.80 -0.90
N PHE A 284 23.62 -5.17 -1.54
CA PHE A 284 23.46 -6.52 -2.08
C PHE A 284 24.36 -6.76 -3.30
N CYS A 285 24.87 -5.73 -3.99
CA CYS A 285 25.90 -5.89 -5.03
C CYS A 285 27.26 -6.29 -4.46
N HIS A 286 27.62 -5.80 -3.28
CA HIS A 286 28.95 -6.00 -2.70
C HIS A 286 29.04 -7.18 -1.73
N HIS A 287 27.91 -7.60 -1.14
CA HIS A 287 27.88 -8.67 -0.14
C HIS A 287 27.12 -9.90 -0.65
N ALA A 288 27.71 -11.07 -0.48
CA ALA A 288 27.02 -12.34 -0.62
C ALA A 288 26.34 -12.68 0.72
N LEU A 289 25.09 -12.26 0.86
CA LEU A 289 24.31 -12.43 2.09
C LEU A 289 23.46 -13.72 2.05
N PRO A 290 23.16 -14.31 3.21
CA PRO A 290 22.16 -15.38 3.34
C PRO A 290 20.73 -14.88 3.03
N VAL A 291 20.54 -13.56 2.98
CA VAL A 291 19.26 -12.93 2.69
C VAL A 291 19.18 -12.55 1.21
N LYS A 292 17.99 -12.62 0.63
CA LYS A 292 17.66 -12.05 -0.69
C LYS A 292 16.41 -11.20 -0.60
N ILE A 293 16.25 -10.25 -1.51
CA ILE A 293 15.10 -9.34 -1.51
C ILE A 293 14.30 -9.50 -2.81
N ILE A 294 12.98 -9.62 -2.69
CA ILE A 294 12.04 -9.46 -3.79
C ILE A 294 11.32 -8.13 -3.60
N ILE A 295 11.38 -7.29 -4.62
CA ILE A 295 10.68 -6.01 -4.65
C ILE A 295 9.60 -6.08 -5.74
N ALA A 296 8.38 -5.71 -5.42
CA ALA A 296 7.31 -5.55 -6.39
C ALA A 296 6.88 -4.09 -6.49
N SER A 297 6.83 -3.56 -7.71
CA SER A 297 6.40 -2.18 -7.93
C SER A 297 5.96 -1.92 -9.37
N ARG A 298 5.44 -0.71 -9.62
CA ARG A 298 5.32 -0.18 -10.98
C ARG A 298 6.69 0.20 -11.54
N PRO A 299 6.88 0.12 -12.87
CA PRO A 299 8.10 0.59 -13.53
C PRO A 299 8.08 2.12 -13.68
N GLU A 300 7.91 2.85 -12.59
CA GLU A 300 8.04 4.31 -12.59
C GLU A 300 9.47 4.70 -12.99
N PRO A 301 9.67 5.84 -13.70
CA PRO A 301 10.98 6.20 -14.27
C PRO A 301 12.14 6.12 -13.27
N ASP A 302 11.97 6.71 -12.08
CA ASP A 302 12.99 6.74 -11.03
C ASP A 302 13.36 5.34 -10.48
N ILE A 303 12.38 4.45 -10.37
CA ILE A 303 12.60 3.06 -9.95
C ILE A 303 13.33 2.29 -11.05
N ARG A 304 12.86 2.47 -12.29
CA ARG A 304 13.37 1.77 -13.46
C ARG A 304 14.83 2.10 -13.73
N GLU A 305 15.18 3.38 -13.65
CA GLU A 305 16.55 3.87 -13.86
C GLU A 305 17.54 3.15 -12.93
N ILE A 306 17.20 2.96 -11.66
CA ILE A 306 18.07 2.28 -10.69
C ILE A 306 18.22 0.79 -11.00
N PHE A 307 17.15 0.10 -11.42
CA PHE A 307 17.23 -1.33 -11.77
C PHE A 307 17.92 -1.61 -13.10
N GLU A 308 17.94 -0.63 -14.01
CA GLU A 308 18.61 -0.71 -15.31
C GLU A 308 20.08 -0.24 -15.25
N ASP A 309 20.52 0.33 -14.12
CA ASP A 309 21.90 0.74 -13.91
C ASP A 309 22.85 -0.49 -13.94
N PRO A 310 23.78 -0.56 -14.92
CA PRO A 310 24.66 -1.71 -15.09
C PRO A 310 25.72 -1.83 -13.99
N SER A 311 25.91 -0.80 -13.16
CA SER A 311 26.83 -0.85 -12.02
C SER A 311 26.32 -1.80 -10.92
N PHE A 312 25.03 -2.11 -10.90
CA PHE A 312 24.44 -3.01 -9.91
C PHE A 312 24.36 -4.46 -10.40
N GLN A 313 25.23 -5.31 -9.84
CA GLN A 313 25.27 -6.75 -10.11
C GLN A 313 24.27 -7.55 -9.27
N GLY A 314 23.82 -8.69 -9.80
CA GLY A 314 22.93 -9.60 -9.06
C GLY A 314 21.47 -9.16 -9.00
N LEU A 315 21.10 -8.11 -9.75
CA LEU A 315 19.73 -7.70 -9.99
C LEU A 315 19.06 -8.60 -11.04
N GLN A 316 17.79 -8.95 -10.82
CA GLN A 316 16.99 -9.71 -11.78
C GLN A 316 15.62 -9.11 -11.99
N MET A 317 15.33 -8.72 -13.24
CA MET A 317 14.07 -8.11 -13.61
C MET A 317 13.07 -9.15 -14.10
N THR A 318 11.88 -9.17 -13.51
CA THR A 318 10.75 -10.05 -13.88
C THR A 318 9.54 -9.20 -14.21
N ARG A 319 9.14 -9.19 -15.48
CA ARG A 319 7.95 -8.46 -15.93
C ARG A 319 6.67 -9.28 -15.73
N MET A 320 5.67 -8.70 -15.07
CA MET A 320 4.29 -9.16 -15.08
C MET A 320 3.71 -9.03 -16.49
N ARG A 321 3.25 -10.16 -17.04
CA ARG A 321 2.57 -10.20 -18.33
C ARG A 321 1.06 -10.29 -18.13
N ARG A 322 0.30 -9.81 -19.12
CA ARG A 322 -1.13 -10.10 -19.23
C ARG A 322 -1.34 -11.60 -19.46
N SER A 323 -2.49 -12.13 -19.05
CA SER A 323 -2.79 -13.54 -19.23
C SER A 323 -4.29 -13.75 -19.41
N PHE A 324 -4.73 -13.88 -20.66
CA PHE A 324 -6.12 -14.21 -20.98
C PHE A 324 -6.51 -15.58 -20.43
N THR A 325 -5.60 -16.55 -20.47
CA THR A 325 -5.82 -17.89 -19.94
C THR A 325 -6.04 -17.88 -18.43
N ASP A 326 -5.20 -17.17 -17.67
CA ASP A 326 -5.38 -17.09 -16.22
C ASP A 326 -6.64 -16.30 -15.85
N VAL A 327 -6.96 -15.23 -16.58
CA VAL A 327 -8.21 -14.46 -16.38
C VAL A 327 -9.44 -15.31 -16.67
N LYS A 328 -9.46 -16.07 -17.78
CA LYS A 328 -10.56 -16.99 -18.11
C LYS A 328 -10.76 -18.02 -17.01
N ARG A 329 -9.67 -18.60 -16.50
CA ARG A 329 -9.71 -19.56 -15.40
C ARG A 329 -10.27 -18.92 -14.13
N PHE A 330 -9.76 -17.76 -13.74
CA PHE A 330 -10.24 -17.01 -12.58
C PHE A 330 -11.74 -16.71 -12.68
N LEU A 331 -12.20 -16.12 -13.79
CA LEU A 331 -13.61 -15.80 -14.00
C LEU A 331 -14.49 -17.04 -13.92
N ARG A 332 -14.09 -18.14 -14.57
CA ARG A 332 -14.87 -19.39 -14.54
C ARG A 332 -15.03 -19.94 -13.13
N ILE A 333 -13.96 -19.94 -12.33
CA ILE A 333 -14.03 -20.45 -10.96
C ILE A 333 -14.90 -19.54 -10.09
N GLU A 334 -14.69 -18.22 -10.14
CA GLU A 334 -15.47 -17.26 -9.35
C GLU A 334 -16.95 -17.24 -9.72
N PHE A 335 -17.30 -17.27 -11.01
CA PHE A 335 -18.72 -17.37 -11.39
C PHE A 335 -19.36 -18.69 -10.98
N SER A 336 -18.60 -19.79 -11.00
CA SER A 336 -19.07 -21.07 -10.47
C SER A 336 -19.33 -20.98 -8.96
N ARG A 337 -18.44 -20.30 -8.20
CA ARG A 337 -18.64 -20.02 -6.78
C ARG A 337 -19.90 -19.17 -6.55
N ILE A 338 -20.05 -18.07 -7.27
CA ILE A 338 -21.22 -17.18 -7.17
C ILE A 338 -22.51 -17.95 -7.43
N HIS A 339 -22.57 -18.76 -8.50
CA HIS A 339 -23.74 -19.59 -8.80
C HIS A 339 -24.08 -20.55 -7.64
N GLN A 340 -23.07 -21.16 -7.03
CA GLN A 340 -23.22 -22.10 -5.92
C GLN A 340 -23.57 -21.45 -4.58
N GLU A 341 -23.13 -20.23 -4.32
CA GLU A 341 -23.40 -19.50 -3.07
C GLU A 341 -24.75 -18.77 -3.12
N HIS A 342 -25.15 -18.27 -4.28
CA HIS A 342 -26.42 -17.57 -4.51
C HIS A 342 -27.55 -18.54 -4.91
N ARG A 343 -27.62 -19.73 -4.30
CA ARG A 343 -28.54 -20.82 -4.72
C ARG A 343 -30.00 -20.37 -4.86
N HIS A 344 -30.48 -19.55 -3.92
CA HIS A 344 -31.88 -19.13 -3.92
C HIS A 344 -32.26 -18.24 -5.12
N THR A 345 -31.34 -17.39 -5.58
CA THR A 345 -31.58 -16.48 -6.71
C THR A 345 -31.11 -17.07 -8.03
N MET A 346 -30.20 -18.05 -8.02
CA MET A 346 -29.58 -18.64 -9.21
C MET A 346 -30.06 -20.06 -9.55
N ALA A 347 -30.91 -20.70 -8.73
CA ALA A 347 -31.36 -22.09 -8.96
C ALA A 347 -31.98 -22.37 -10.34
N HIS A 348 -32.60 -21.36 -10.95
CA HIS A 348 -33.25 -21.48 -12.27
C HIS A 348 -32.30 -21.18 -13.44
N ILE A 349 -31.08 -20.72 -13.16
CA ILE A 349 -30.08 -20.37 -14.18
C ILE A 349 -29.24 -21.63 -14.50
N PRO A 350 -29.19 -22.07 -15.77
CA PRO A 350 -28.43 -23.25 -16.17
C PRO A 350 -26.92 -23.11 -15.91
N THR A 351 -26.27 -24.24 -15.65
CA THR A 351 -24.80 -24.36 -15.59
C THR A 351 -24.25 -24.96 -16.89
N PRO A 352 -23.06 -24.55 -17.37
CA PRO A 352 -22.16 -23.55 -16.77
C PRO A 352 -22.75 -22.13 -16.87
N TRP A 353 -22.48 -21.32 -15.85
CA TRP A 353 -22.81 -19.90 -15.82
C TRP A 353 -21.54 -19.07 -15.56
N PRO A 354 -21.32 -17.97 -16.29
CA PRO A 354 -22.12 -17.50 -17.43
C PRO A 354 -21.97 -18.40 -18.67
N SER A 355 -22.65 -18.05 -19.76
CA SER A 355 -22.45 -18.75 -21.03
C SER A 355 -20.99 -18.66 -21.50
N GLU A 356 -20.54 -19.58 -22.35
CA GLU A 356 -19.16 -19.53 -22.86
C GLU A 356 -18.89 -18.26 -23.68
N ASP A 357 -19.91 -17.72 -24.36
CA ASP A 357 -19.80 -16.51 -25.16
C ASP A 357 -19.69 -15.26 -24.28
N ASP A 358 -20.50 -15.18 -23.20
CA ASP A 358 -20.40 -14.12 -22.20
C ASP A 358 -19.04 -14.17 -21.49
N LEU A 359 -18.58 -15.37 -21.13
CA LEU A 359 -17.27 -15.56 -20.52
C LEU A 359 -16.15 -15.12 -21.46
N ALA A 360 -16.22 -15.50 -22.74
CA ALA A 360 -15.25 -15.10 -23.76
C ALA A 360 -15.24 -13.57 -23.93
N THR A 361 -16.41 -12.93 -23.95
CA THR A 361 -16.56 -11.47 -24.00
C THR A 361 -15.84 -10.81 -22.82
N LEU A 362 -16.12 -11.23 -21.59
CA LEU A 362 -15.47 -10.68 -20.39
C LEU A 362 -13.95 -10.87 -20.40
N VAL A 363 -13.47 -12.02 -20.89
CA VAL A 363 -12.03 -12.31 -21.01
C VAL A 363 -11.37 -11.36 -22.01
N GLU A 364 -12.00 -11.14 -23.17
CA GLU A 364 -11.49 -10.21 -24.18
C GLU A 364 -11.50 -8.77 -23.65
N THR A 365 -12.63 -8.32 -23.08
CA THR A 365 -12.78 -6.98 -22.49
C THR A 365 -11.78 -6.72 -21.37
N SER A 366 -11.38 -7.75 -20.60
CA SER A 366 -10.36 -7.61 -19.57
C SER A 366 -8.97 -7.22 -20.10
N SER A 367 -8.72 -7.41 -21.40
CA SER A 367 -7.40 -7.28 -22.02
C SER A 367 -6.31 -8.08 -21.28
N GLY A 368 -6.68 -9.18 -20.62
CA GLY A 368 -5.80 -10.03 -19.82
C GLY A 368 -5.33 -9.40 -18.48
N TYR A 369 -6.03 -8.39 -17.97
CA TYR A 369 -5.78 -7.79 -16.65
C TYR A 369 -6.77 -8.27 -15.60
N PHE A 370 -6.24 -8.62 -14.42
CA PHE A 370 -7.04 -9.13 -13.31
C PHE A 370 -7.91 -8.08 -12.65
N VAL A 371 -7.51 -6.79 -12.64
CA VAL A 371 -8.32 -5.73 -12.02
C VAL A 371 -9.72 -5.62 -12.62
N TYR A 372 -9.85 -5.78 -13.95
CA TYR A 372 -11.16 -5.80 -14.60
C TYR A 372 -11.97 -6.98 -14.11
N ALA A 373 -11.43 -8.20 -14.27
CA ALA A 373 -12.10 -9.43 -13.86
C ALA A 373 -12.49 -9.43 -12.37
N ALA A 374 -11.60 -9.01 -11.48
CA ALA A 374 -11.87 -8.92 -10.05
C ALA A 374 -12.93 -7.85 -9.71
N THR A 375 -13.02 -6.77 -10.50
CA THR A 375 -14.08 -5.75 -10.33
C THR A 375 -15.43 -6.28 -10.81
N VAL A 376 -15.46 -6.99 -11.94
CA VAL A 376 -16.65 -7.70 -12.44
C VAL A 376 -17.16 -8.69 -11.39
N ILE A 377 -16.30 -9.57 -10.89
CA ILE A 377 -16.68 -10.57 -9.87
C ILE A 377 -17.24 -9.88 -8.63
N ARG A 378 -16.57 -8.84 -8.10
CA ARG A 378 -17.07 -8.13 -6.92
C ARG A 378 -18.41 -7.46 -7.17
N PHE A 379 -18.63 -6.85 -8.33
CA PHE A 379 -19.90 -6.23 -8.69
C PHE A 379 -21.05 -7.24 -8.82
N VAL A 380 -20.76 -8.40 -9.41
CA VAL A 380 -21.75 -9.46 -9.63
C VAL A 380 -22.08 -10.21 -8.34
N ASP A 381 -21.11 -10.34 -7.43
CA ASP A 381 -21.26 -11.01 -6.13
C ASP A 381 -21.85 -10.11 -5.02
N ASP A 382 -22.55 -9.02 -5.39
CA ASP A 382 -23.25 -8.19 -4.41
C ASP A 382 -24.45 -8.95 -3.83
N LYS A 383 -24.42 -9.17 -2.52
CA LYS A 383 -25.49 -9.84 -1.76
C LYS A 383 -26.83 -9.08 -1.82
N GLN A 384 -26.83 -7.81 -2.20
CA GLN A 384 -28.04 -6.99 -2.33
C GLN A 384 -28.76 -7.15 -3.66
N PHE A 385 -28.12 -7.74 -4.68
CA PHE A 385 -28.65 -7.82 -6.04
C PHE A 385 -28.63 -9.26 -6.56
N ARG A 386 -29.33 -9.51 -7.67
CA ARG A 386 -29.27 -10.80 -8.35
C ARG A 386 -28.02 -10.86 -9.23
N PRO A 387 -27.15 -11.89 -9.11
CA PRO A 387 -25.93 -11.97 -9.91
C PRO A 387 -26.18 -11.99 -11.42
N SER A 388 -27.23 -12.69 -11.87
CA SER A 388 -27.61 -12.73 -13.28
C SER A 388 -27.95 -11.35 -13.84
N GLU A 389 -28.70 -10.53 -13.10
CA GLU A 389 -29.04 -9.16 -13.49
C GLU A 389 -27.81 -8.24 -13.48
N GLN A 390 -26.94 -8.35 -12.46
CA GLN A 390 -25.69 -7.57 -12.39
C GLN A 390 -24.75 -7.89 -13.56
N LEU A 391 -24.64 -9.17 -13.93
CA LEU A 391 -23.83 -9.57 -15.08
C LEU A 391 -24.35 -8.94 -16.38
N GLN A 392 -25.67 -8.92 -16.58
CA GLN A 392 -26.27 -8.32 -17.77
C GLN A 392 -26.01 -6.82 -17.88
N ILE A 393 -25.93 -6.09 -16.75
CA ILE A 393 -25.55 -4.67 -16.75
C ILE A 393 -24.17 -4.48 -17.37
N ILE A 394 -23.20 -5.33 -17.00
CA ILE A 394 -21.83 -5.26 -17.51
C ILE A 394 -21.80 -5.62 -19.00
N LEU A 395 -22.45 -6.72 -19.39
CA LEU A 395 -22.43 -7.20 -20.78
C LEU A 395 -23.08 -6.20 -21.74
N ASN A 396 -24.21 -5.61 -21.37
CA ASN A 396 -24.92 -4.63 -22.21
C ASN A 396 -24.13 -3.31 -22.38
N GLY A 397 -23.39 -2.90 -21.35
CA GLY A 397 -22.61 -1.67 -21.38
C GLY A 397 -21.26 -1.78 -22.10
N ASN A 398 -20.80 -2.99 -22.45
CA ASN A 398 -19.50 -3.22 -23.11
C ASN A 398 -19.54 -3.10 -24.64
N SER A 399 -20.68 -2.69 -25.23
CA SER A 399 -20.90 -2.69 -26.68
C SER A 399 -19.92 -1.83 -27.51
N ASN A 400 -19.14 -0.93 -26.89
CA ASN A 400 -18.29 0.07 -27.56
C ASN A 400 -16.91 0.29 -26.90
N SER A 401 -16.30 -0.71 -26.24
CA SER A 401 -14.97 -0.52 -25.65
C SER A 401 -13.91 -0.36 -26.75
N GLY A 402 -13.27 0.82 -26.85
CA GLY A 402 -12.17 1.08 -27.78
C GLY A 402 -10.91 0.22 -27.50
N ASP A 403 -9.93 0.34 -28.39
CA ASP A 403 -8.73 -0.53 -28.48
C ASP A 403 -7.81 -0.49 -27.23
N SER A 404 -8.10 0.31 -26.20
CA SER A 404 -7.24 0.48 -25.04
C SER A 404 -7.70 -0.29 -23.78
N PRO A 405 -6.79 -0.99 -23.07
CA PRO A 405 -7.14 -1.79 -21.89
C PRO A 405 -7.70 -1.01 -20.70
N PHE A 406 -7.36 0.28 -20.61
CA PHE A 406 -7.82 1.14 -19.52
C PHE A 406 -9.22 1.68 -19.81
N GLU A 407 -9.60 1.79 -21.08
CA GLU A 407 -10.92 2.26 -21.48
C GLU A 407 -12.02 1.29 -21.07
N ALA A 408 -11.83 -0.02 -21.27
CA ALA A 408 -12.77 -1.04 -20.79
C ALA A 408 -12.96 -1.00 -19.26
N LEU A 409 -11.88 -0.77 -18.51
CA LEU A 409 -11.94 -0.60 -17.06
C LEU A 409 -12.61 0.71 -16.65
N ASP A 410 -12.34 1.79 -17.37
CA ASP A 410 -12.96 3.10 -17.16
C ASP A 410 -14.47 3.05 -17.40
N GLN A 411 -14.90 2.38 -18.47
CA GLN A 411 -16.32 2.14 -18.74
C GLN A 411 -16.98 1.33 -17.63
N LEU A 412 -16.32 0.29 -17.12
CA LEU A 412 -16.82 -0.46 -15.96
C LEU A 412 -16.97 0.45 -14.72
N TYR A 413 -16.00 1.32 -14.43
CA TYR A 413 -16.12 2.28 -13.34
C TYR A 413 -17.26 3.29 -13.55
N ILE A 414 -17.43 3.80 -14.77
CA ILE A 414 -18.55 4.68 -15.14
C ILE A 414 -19.89 3.96 -14.91
N GLN A 415 -20.02 2.70 -15.35
CA GLN A 415 -21.23 1.89 -15.15
C GLN A 415 -21.55 1.71 -13.65
N ILE A 416 -20.54 1.39 -12.84
CA ILE A 416 -20.68 1.23 -11.39
C ILE A 416 -21.11 2.55 -10.73
N LEU A 417 -20.45 3.65 -11.06
CA LEU A 417 -20.75 4.98 -10.50
C LEU A 417 -22.13 5.49 -10.94
N SER A 418 -22.56 5.16 -12.15
CA SER A 418 -23.88 5.52 -12.71
C SER A 418 -25.04 4.83 -12.00
N GLN A 419 -24.77 3.80 -11.18
CA GLN A 419 -25.80 3.20 -10.32
C GLN A 419 -26.26 4.15 -9.22
N VAL A 420 -25.45 5.15 -8.86
CA VAL A 420 -25.80 6.18 -7.88
C VAL A 420 -26.73 7.21 -8.55
N PRO A 421 -27.90 7.52 -7.97
CA PRO A 421 -28.85 8.46 -8.56
C PRO A 421 -28.20 9.83 -8.85
N THR A 422 -28.52 10.42 -10.01
CA THR A 422 -28.02 11.75 -10.43
C THR A 422 -28.20 12.82 -9.35
N ARG A 423 -29.30 12.82 -8.60
CA ARG A 423 -29.56 13.75 -7.48
C ARG A 423 -28.52 13.67 -6.35
N SER A 424 -27.87 12.53 -6.18
CA SER A 424 -26.84 12.26 -5.17
C SER A 424 -25.42 12.40 -5.73
N ARG A 425 -25.25 12.70 -7.02
CA ARG A 425 -23.94 12.74 -7.69
C ARG A 425 -23.01 13.80 -7.12
N ALA A 426 -23.51 14.99 -6.81
CA ALA A 426 -22.67 16.04 -6.22
C ALA A 426 -22.06 15.60 -4.88
N LEU A 427 -22.90 15.04 -4.00
CA LEU A 427 -22.48 14.48 -2.71
C LEU A 427 -21.50 13.32 -2.88
N LEU A 428 -21.78 12.40 -3.81
CA LEU A 428 -20.87 11.30 -4.13
C LEU A 428 -19.47 11.83 -4.51
N LEU A 429 -19.38 12.83 -5.36
CA LEU A 429 -18.10 13.37 -5.83
C LEU A 429 -17.34 14.10 -4.73
N ASP A 430 -18.03 14.77 -3.81
CA ASP A 430 -17.41 15.37 -2.63
C ASP A 430 -16.88 14.28 -1.69
N ILE A 431 -17.63 13.19 -1.46
CA ILE A 431 -17.16 12.02 -0.68
C ILE A 431 -15.95 11.34 -1.35
N LEU A 432 -16.01 11.08 -2.66
CA LEU A 432 -14.92 10.46 -3.42
C LEU A 432 -13.68 11.36 -3.46
N SER A 433 -13.86 12.68 -3.43
CA SER A 433 -12.77 13.65 -3.29
C SER A 433 -12.05 13.50 -1.95
N VAL A 434 -12.78 13.28 -0.86
CA VAL A 434 -12.19 12.99 0.46
C VAL A 434 -11.45 11.66 0.44
N ILE A 435 -12.04 10.58 -0.08
CA ILE A 435 -11.41 9.24 -0.11
C ILE A 435 -10.13 9.27 -0.96
N SER A 436 -10.14 10.02 -2.06
CA SER A 436 -9.02 10.08 -3.00
C SER A 436 -7.83 10.90 -2.51
N THR A 437 -7.93 11.57 -1.36
CA THR A 437 -6.75 12.19 -0.72
C THR A 437 -5.78 11.14 -0.17
N GLY A 438 -6.22 9.88 -0.04
CA GLY A 438 -5.44 8.79 0.54
C GLY A 438 -5.46 8.78 2.07
N TRP A 439 -6.23 9.67 2.71
CA TRP A 439 -6.37 9.62 4.16
C TRP A 439 -7.29 8.48 4.58
N MET A 440 -6.83 7.73 5.58
CA MET A 440 -7.56 6.61 6.15
C MET A 440 -8.67 7.12 7.08
N LEU A 441 -9.71 7.74 6.51
CA LEU A 441 -10.85 8.29 7.24
C LEU A 441 -12.02 7.31 7.29
N SER A 442 -12.63 7.16 8.47
CA SER A 442 -13.88 6.42 8.65
C SER A 442 -15.07 7.18 8.06
N THR A 443 -16.20 6.49 7.89
CA THR A 443 -17.47 7.12 7.46
C THR A 443 -17.86 8.30 8.33
N ARG A 444 -17.68 8.19 9.66
CA ARG A 444 -17.97 9.25 10.63
C ARG A 444 -17.10 10.49 10.42
N HIS A 445 -15.80 10.30 10.18
CA HIS A 445 -14.89 11.42 9.92
C HIS A 445 -15.24 12.13 8.61
N ILE A 446 -15.65 11.39 7.58
CA ILE A 446 -16.10 11.96 6.31
C ILE A 446 -17.40 12.75 6.52
N GLU A 447 -18.35 12.23 7.30
CA GLU A 447 -19.61 12.91 7.62
C GLU A 447 -19.36 14.23 8.37
N GLN A 448 -18.47 14.22 9.36
CA GLN A 448 -18.05 15.44 10.07
C GLN A 448 -17.39 16.44 9.14
N LEU A 449 -16.49 15.98 8.27
CA LEU A 449 -15.77 16.83 7.31
C LEU A 449 -16.70 17.50 6.31
N LEU A 450 -17.72 16.79 5.85
CA LEU A 450 -18.63 17.28 4.83
C LEU A 450 -19.93 17.87 5.41
N ASP A 451 -20.04 17.97 6.75
CA ASP A 451 -21.22 18.47 7.47
C ASP A 451 -22.50 17.68 7.10
N LEU A 452 -22.37 16.35 7.06
CA LEU A 452 -23.42 15.40 6.66
C LEU A 452 -24.09 14.75 7.87
N LYS A 453 -25.29 14.22 7.67
CA LYS A 453 -25.96 13.43 8.72
C LYS A 453 -25.33 12.06 8.82
N THR A 454 -25.36 11.49 10.02
CA THR A 454 -24.93 10.12 10.25
C THR A 454 -25.69 9.15 9.35
N GLY A 455 -24.96 8.36 8.59
CA GLY A 455 -25.47 7.41 7.61
C GLY A 455 -25.50 7.91 6.16
N ASP A 456 -25.33 9.22 5.90
CA ASP A 456 -25.36 9.78 4.54
C ASP A 456 -24.22 9.24 3.67
N VAL A 457 -23.02 9.09 4.23
CA VAL A 457 -21.88 8.51 3.51
C VAL A 457 -22.16 7.06 3.15
N ARG A 458 -22.63 6.27 4.12
CA ARG A 458 -22.96 4.85 3.90
C ARG A 458 -24.08 4.69 2.87
N LEU A 459 -25.13 5.51 2.96
CA LEU A 459 -26.24 5.50 2.02
C LEU A 459 -25.78 5.84 0.59
N THR A 460 -24.87 6.80 0.46
CA THR A 460 -24.34 7.25 -0.84
C THR A 460 -23.41 6.20 -1.46
N LEU A 461 -22.55 5.56 -0.66
CA LEU A 461 -21.55 4.59 -1.12
C LEU A 461 -22.09 3.16 -1.25
N ARG A 462 -23.33 2.88 -0.81
CA ARG A 462 -23.89 1.52 -0.73
C ARG A 462 -23.77 0.68 -2.01
N LYS A 463 -23.83 1.31 -3.19
CA LYS A 463 -23.76 0.63 -4.50
C LYS A 463 -22.35 0.50 -5.07
N LEU A 464 -21.33 0.90 -4.31
CA LEU A 464 -19.95 1.00 -4.78
C LEU A 464 -19.04 -0.03 -4.10
N HIS A 465 -19.60 -1.10 -3.52
CA HIS A 465 -18.86 -2.17 -2.84
C HIS A 465 -17.81 -2.84 -3.76
N SER A 466 -18.03 -2.80 -5.08
CA SER A 466 -17.10 -3.37 -6.08
C SER A 466 -15.85 -2.54 -6.30
N VAL A 467 -15.79 -1.31 -5.76
CA VAL A 467 -14.64 -0.39 -5.89
C VAL A 467 -14.21 0.22 -4.56
N LEU A 468 -15.05 0.13 -3.53
CA LEU A 468 -14.81 0.65 -2.19
C LEU A 468 -15.11 -0.41 -1.14
N THR A 469 -14.26 -0.48 -0.12
CA THR A 469 -14.54 -1.19 1.12
C THR A 469 -15.03 -0.17 2.14
N VAL A 470 -16.27 -0.35 2.61
CA VAL A 470 -16.92 0.52 3.59
C VAL A 470 -17.32 -0.31 4.79
N ASP A 471 -16.73 0.02 5.94
CA ASP A 471 -17.01 -0.59 7.24
C ASP A 471 -17.31 0.51 8.28
N ASP A 472 -18.01 0.15 9.36
CA ASP A 472 -18.54 1.10 10.34
C ASP A 472 -17.46 1.67 11.27
N SER A 473 -16.41 0.88 11.54
CA SER A 473 -15.28 1.27 12.40
C SER A 473 -13.97 1.48 11.65
N SER A 474 -13.88 1.01 10.41
CA SER A 474 -12.63 1.04 9.64
C SER A 474 -12.61 2.20 8.64
N PRO A 475 -11.42 2.68 8.25
CA PRO A 475 -11.27 3.62 7.16
C PRO A 475 -11.96 3.16 5.87
N VAL A 476 -12.61 4.09 5.17
CA VAL A 476 -13.11 3.82 3.83
C VAL A 476 -11.92 3.73 2.88
N THR A 477 -11.78 2.60 2.19
CA THR A 477 -10.63 2.36 1.31
C THR A 477 -11.09 2.00 -0.09
N THR A 478 -10.29 2.37 -1.09
CA THR A 478 -10.49 1.90 -2.46
C THR A 478 -9.94 0.50 -2.59
N SER A 479 -10.65 -0.36 -3.31
CA SER A 479 -10.20 -1.74 -3.48
C SER A 479 -8.98 -1.87 -4.39
N HIS A 480 -8.73 -0.85 -5.24
CA HIS A 480 -7.56 -0.82 -6.10
C HIS A 480 -7.19 0.62 -6.50
N ALA A 481 -5.89 0.93 -6.55
CA ALA A 481 -5.37 2.27 -6.86
C ALA A 481 -5.82 2.82 -8.22
N SER A 482 -6.06 1.96 -9.21
CA SER A 482 -6.53 2.39 -10.54
C SER A 482 -7.88 3.13 -10.51
N PHE A 483 -8.71 2.91 -9.48
CA PHE A 483 -9.98 3.62 -9.35
C PHE A 483 -9.75 5.09 -8.99
N VAL A 484 -8.84 5.37 -8.06
CA VAL A 484 -8.44 6.76 -7.72
C VAL A 484 -7.79 7.42 -8.93
N GLU A 485 -6.92 6.72 -9.66
CA GLU A 485 -6.29 7.24 -10.88
C GLU A 485 -7.31 7.60 -11.96
N PHE A 486 -8.36 6.80 -12.12
CA PHE A 486 -9.48 7.09 -13.01
C PHE A 486 -10.19 8.39 -12.62
N LEU A 487 -10.57 8.54 -11.34
CA LEU A 487 -11.28 9.72 -10.83
C LEU A 487 -10.46 11.02 -10.97
N MET A 488 -9.13 10.91 -10.96
CA MET A 488 -8.21 12.04 -11.03
C MET A 488 -7.87 12.49 -12.46
N ILE A 489 -8.39 11.82 -13.50
CA ILE A 489 -8.14 12.18 -14.91
C ILE A 489 -9.46 12.49 -15.60
N GLU A 490 -9.65 13.75 -16.00
CA GLU A 490 -10.92 14.25 -16.57
C GLU A 490 -11.33 13.54 -17.86
N SER A 491 -10.37 13.28 -18.76
CA SER A 491 -10.63 12.58 -20.02
C SER A 491 -11.07 11.12 -19.83
N ARG A 492 -10.79 10.53 -18.67
CA ARG A 492 -11.19 9.15 -18.32
C ARG A 492 -12.49 9.11 -17.54
N SER A 493 -12.64 9.98 -16.54
CA SER A 493 -13.78 9.94 -15.60
C SER A 493 -14.95 10.83 -15.97
N THR A 494 -14.79 11.74 -16.92
CA THR A 494 -15.86 12.58 -17.48
C THR A 494 -16.68 13.28 -16.38
N GLU A 495 -17.98 12.98 -16.25
CA GLU A 495 -18.85 13.55 -15.22
C GLU A 495 -18.47 13.15 -13.77
N PHE A 496 -17.63 12.13 -13.61
CA PHE A 496 -17.13 11.66 -12.31
C PHE A 496 -15.76 12.20 -11.93
N TYR A 497 -15.19 13.11 -12.73
CA TYR A 497 -13.91 13.74 -12.42
C TYR A 497 -13.93 14.51 -11.11
N ILE A 498 -13.01 14.21 -10.20
CA ILE A 498 -12.93 14.84 -8.87
C ILE A 498 -11.82 15.90 -8.73
N GLY A 499 -10.86 15.96 -9.66
CA GLY A 499 -9.68 16.83 -9.58
C GLY A 499 -9.93 18.34 -9.75
N ASN A 500 -11.19 18.78 -9.83
CA ASN A 500 -11.55 20.18 -9.97
C ASN A 500 -11.03 21.01 -8.76
N ALA A 501 -10.38 22.14 -9.05
CA ALA A 501 -9.89 23.09 -8.07
C ALA A 501 -10.97 23.56 -7.08
N GLU A 502 -12.24 23.68 -7.50
CA GLU A 502 -13.32 24.11 -6.62
C GLU A 502 -13.63 23.08 -5.53
N ARG A 503 -13.67 21.79 -5.85
CA ARG A 503 -13.87 20.74 -4.83
C ARG A 503 -12.72 20.72 -3.82
N ARG A 504 -11.48 20.84 -4.30
CA ARG A 504 -10.30 20.94 -3.42
C ARG A 504 -10.37 22.15 -2.48
N ARG A 505 -10.81 23.31 -2.98
CA ARG A 505 -11.02 24.50 -2.15
C ARG A 505 -12.12 24.31 -1.11
N ARG A 506 -13.24 23.68 -1.48
CA ARG A 506 -14.33 23.36 -0.54
C ARG A 506 -13.85 22.44 0.57
N LEU A 507 -13.13 21.36 0.20
CA LEU A 507 -12.53 20.46 1.17
C LEU A 507 -11.60 21.20 2.13
N GLY A 508 -10.72 22.05 1.62
CA GLY A 508 -9.81 22.87 2.44
C GLY A 508 -10.55 23.79 3.41
N ARG A 509 -11.66 24.40 2.98
CA ARG A 509 -12.51 25.22 3.85
C ARG A 509 -13.17 24.41 4.96
N SER A 510 -13.67 23.22 4.66
CA SER A 510 -14.29 22.36 5.67
C SER A 510 -13.28 21.94 6.74
N VAL A 511 -12.06 21.59 6.34
CA VAL A 511 -10.97 21.29 7.28
C VAL A 511 -10.64 22.49 8.14
N LEU A 512 -10.50 23.68 7.55
CA LEU A 512 -10.25 24.91 8.31
C LEU A 512 -11.37 25.19 9.31
N LYS A 513 -12.64 25.00 8.93
CA LYS A 513 -13.79 25.16 9.83
C LYS A 513 -13.66 24.25 11.06
N ILE A 514 -13.32 22.98 10.87
CA ILE A 514 -13.10 22.03 11.96
C ILE A 514 -11.97 22.50 12.87
N LEU A 515 -10.85 22.93 12.30
CA LEU A 515 -9.70 23.44 13.06
C LEU A 515 -9.98 24.71 13.86
N THR A 516 -10.84 25.58 13.33
CA THR A 516 -11.12 26.90 13.94
C THR A 516 -12.29 26.89 14.92
N CYS A 517 -13.29 26.02 14.72
CA CYS A 517 -14.58 26.12 15.41
C CYS A 517 -14.82 25.05 16.48
N ASP A 518 -14.04 23.96 16.51
CA ASP A 518 -14.31 22.87 17.44
C ASP A 518 -13.33 22.88 18.62
N GLU A 519 -13.74 23.47 19.76
CA GLU A 519 -12.99 23.46 21.02
C GLU A 519 -13.10 22.12 21.78
N ARG A 520 -13.88 21.16 21.26
CA ARG A 520 -14.17 19.87 21.92
C ARG A 520 -13.45 18.68 21.30
N LEU A 521 -12.68 18.88 20.23
CA LEU A 521 -11.87 17.82 19.64
C LEU A 521 -10.74 17.41 20.60
N PRO A 522 -10.53 16.10 20.84
CA PRO A 522 -9.33 15.60 21.49
C PRO A 522 -8.08 16.19 20.82
N ARG A 523 -7.03 16.49 21.60
CA ARG A 523 -5.78 17.07 21.07
C ARG A 523 -5.16 16.24 19.94
N GLU A 524 -5.38 14.93 19.93
CA GLU A 524 -4.91 14.00 18.89
C GLU A 524 -5.59 14.24 17.53
N ASP A 525 -6.89 14.55 17.53
CA ASP A 525 -7.62 14.85 16.30
C ASP A 525 -7.23 16.21 15.72
N HIS A 526 -6.91 17.19 16.56
CA HIS A 526 -6.44 18.51 16.11
C HIS A 526 -5.16 18.43 15.27
N VAL A 527 -4.23 17.51 15.58
CA VAL A 527 -3.00 17.32 14.80
C VAL A 527 -3.32 16.71 13.44
N SER A 528 -4.20 15.70 13.41
CA SER A 528 -4.67 15.06 12.17
C SER A 528 -5.34 16.07 11.24
N TRP A 529 -6.26 16.89 11.77
CA TRP A 529 -6.91 17.97 11.02
C TRP A 529 -5.93 19.07 10.59
N PHE A 530 -4.89 19.38 11.38
CA PHE A 530 -3.92 20.44 11.06
C PHE A 530 -3.00 20.03 9.91
N VAL A 531 -2.49 18.80 9.95
CA VAL A 531 -1.75 18.20 8.82
C VAL A 531 -2.63 18.18 7.57
N LEU A 532 -3.92 17.86 7.73
CA LEU A 532 -4.93 17.93 6.67
C LEU A 532 -5.00 19.30 5.99
N ALA A 533 -5.09 20.37 6.77
CA ALA A 533 -5.19 21.72 6.24
C ALA A 533 -3.92 22.08 5.46
N VAL A 534 -2.74 21.80 6.02
CA VAL A 534 -1.46 22.10 5.35
C VAL A 534 -1.33 21.37 4.02
N LEU A 535 -1.77 20.10 3.94
CA LEU A 535 -1.68 19.29 2.73
C LEU A 535 -2.70 19.68 1.64
N ILE A 536 -3.95 20.00 2.00
CA ILE A 536 -4.96 20.46 1.01
C ILE A 536 -4.57 21.81 0.42
N LEU A 537 -4.00 22.67 1.27
CA LEU A 537 -3.76 24.07 0.97
C LEU A 537 -2.38 24.32 0.36
N ASN A 538 -1.60 23.27 0.09
CA ASN A 538 -0.24 23.35 -0.47
C ASN A 538 -0.15 23.85 -1.93
N HIS A 539 -1.15 24.61 -2.38
CA HIS A 539 -1.07 25.48 -3.56
C HIS A 539 -1.47 26.94 -3.28
N VAL A 540 -1.63 27.32 -2.02
CA VAL A 540 -2.10 28.66 -1.64
C VAL A 540 -1.17 29.24 -0.56
N SER A 541 -0.14 29.94 -1.04
CA SER A 541 0.82 30.73 -0.26
C SER A 541 0.19 31.76 0.69
N THR A 542 -1.10 32.05 0.58
CA THR A 542 -1.82 33.02 1.41
C THR A 542 -2.33 32.50 2.76
N ILE A 543 -2.28 31.19 3.03
CA ILE A 543 -2.83 30.65 4.29
C ILE A 543 -1.78 30.53 5.40
N PHE A 544 -0.49 30.46 5.06
CA PHE A 544 0.58 30.46 6.07
C PHE A 544 0.58 31.76 6.91
N LEU A 545 0.22 32.91 6.31
CA LEU A 545 0.03 34.18 7.02
C LEU A 545 -1.22 34.19 7.91
N GLY A 546 -2.30 33.52 7.52
CA GLY A 546 -3.52 33.39 8.32
C GLY A 546 -3.33 32.49 9.55
N CYS A 547 -2.62 31.36 9.38
CA CYS A 547 -2.30 30.44 10.46
C CYS A 547 -1.30 31.04 11.48
N LEU A 548 -0.32 31.82 11.04
CA LEU A 548 0.59 32.56 11.93
C LEU A 548 -0.13 33.66 12.73
N ALA A 549 -1.09 34.36 12.13
CA ALA A 549 -1.90 35.36 12.82
C ALA A 549 -2.84 34.73 13.88
N LEU A 550 -3.35 33.53 13.62
CA LEU A 550 -4.22 32.79 14.55
C LEU A 550 -3.45 32.11 15.70
N PHE A 551 -2.26 31.56 15.44
CA PHE A 551 -1.39 31.05 16.50
C PHE A 551 -0.83 32.17 17.38
N GLY A 552 -0.46 33.31 16.80
CA GLY A 552 -0.03 34.50 17.54
C GLY A 552 -1.12 35.03 18.48
N SER A 553 -2.38 35.03 18.05
CA SER A 553 -3.50 35.52 18.87
C SER A 553 -3.95 34.54 19.96
N ARG A 554 -3.84 33.22 19.75
CA ARG A 554 -4.10 32.20 20.79
C ARG A 554 -3.01 32.15 21.87
N LEU A 555 -1.73 32.30 21.50
CA LEU A 555 -0.63 32.41 22.46
C LEU A 555 -0.75 33.69 23.30
N LEU A 556 -1.16 34.82 22.70
CA LEU A 556 -1.39 36.07 23.44
C LEU A 556 -2.53 35.93 24.46
N ARG A 557 -3.62 35.23 24.13
CA ARG A 557 -4.76 35.00 25.05
C ARG A 557 -4.42 34.06 26.20
N LEU A 558 -3.60 33.04 25.96
CA LEU A 558 -3.07 32.16 27.01
C LEU A 558 -2.11 32.92 27.93
N TRP A 559 -1.30 33.84 27.40
CA TRP A 559 -0.41 34.68 28.20
C TRP A 559 -1.18 35.68 29.07
N THR A 560 -2.27 36.27 28.57
CA THR A 560 -3.14 37.15 29.36
C THR A 560 -3.96 36.39 30.42
N HIS A 561 -4.39 35.16 30.15
CA HIS A 561 -5.11 34.34 31.15
C HIS A 561 -4.21 33.88 32.31
N VAL A 562 -2.92 33.63 32.04
CA VAL A 562 -1.94 33.26 33.09
C VAL A 562 -1.59 34.46 33.98
N GLN A 563 -1.68 35.71 33.50
CA GLN A 563 -1.48 36.89 34.34
C GLN A 563 -2.70 37.30 35.18
N ILE A 564 -3.92 36.88 34.82
CA ILE A 564 -5.16 37.31 35.51
C ILE A 564 -5.54 36.37 36.68
N CYS A 565 -4.94 35.18 36.79
CA CYS A 565 -5.25 34.19 37.84
C CYS A 565 -4.18 34.06 38.94
N SER A 566 -3.45 35.13 39.27
CA SER A 566 -2.69 35.22 40.52
C SER A 566 -3.41 36.16 41.51
N PRO A 567 -4.11 35.65 42.54
CA PRO A 567 -4.59 36.49 43.62
C PRO A 567 -3.40 36.86 44.53
N LEU A 568 -2.97 38.11 44.45
CA LEU A 568 -2.17 38.75 45.50
C LEU A 568 -3.09 38.92 46.74
N SER A 569 -2.87 38.11 47.77
CA SER A 569 -3.31 38.44 49.13
C SER A 569 -2.24 39.29 49.82
N PRO A 570 -2.58 40.44 50.44
CA PRO A 570 -1.64 41.22 51.22
C PRO A 570 -1.64 40.74 52.68
N ASN A 571 -0.56 40.09 53.08
CA ASN A 571 0.15 40.21 54.37
C ASN A 571 1.19 39.08 54.50
#